data_AF-A0A9X0BDX2-F1
#
_entry.id   AF-A0A9X0BDX2-F1
#
_cell.length_a   1.000
_cell.length_b   1.000
_cell.length_c   1.000
_cell.angle_alpha   90.00
_cell.angle_beta   90.00
_cell.angle_gamma   90.00
#
_symmetry.space_group_name_H-M   'P 1'
#
loop_
_entity.id
_entity.type
_entity.pdbx_description
1 polymer ?
#
loop_
_entity_poly.entity_id
_entity_poly.type
_entity_poly.pdbx_seq_one_letter_code
_entity_poly.pdbx_strand_id
1 'polypeptide(L)'
;MTSDFPNLVLVNSPNTTTPWGSLIRSLEHQARVNRKIIRHIRKSSKKDPSYTIEPRPEKEIGWTESMQPELEKLATSPKYGPAFYYLNSKGQNTFFWPWPQRYYWWKTRKLNIGDYVERCGLHKEL
;
A
#
# COMPACT_ATOMS: atom_id res chain seq x y z
N MET A 1 1.15 2.50 3.29
CA MET A 1 2.35 3.24 3.72
C MET A 1 3.05 3.71 2.46
N THR A 2 3.87 4.74 2.55
CA THR A 2 4.69 5.27 1.45
C THR A 2 6.05 5.65 2.03
N SER A 3 7.13 5.53 1.25
CA SER A 3 8.49 5.87 1.66
C SER A 3 8.58 7.36 2.01
N ASP A 4 9.50 7.71 2.89
CA ASP A 4 9.71 9.07 3.41
C ASP A 4 8.58 9.57 4.35
N PHE A 5 7.59 8.72 4.65
CA PHE A 5 6.53 8.97 5.62
C PHE A 5 6.49 7.86 6.68
N PRO A 6 7.46 7.84 7.61
CA PRO A 6 7.57 6.79 8.62
C PRO A 6 6.33 6.69 9.50
N ASN A 7 5.96 5.45 9.84
CA ASN A 7 4.81 5.11 10.68
C ASN A 7 3.43 5.60 10.16
N LEU A 8 3.34 6.15 8.94
CA LEU A 8 2.07 6.53 8.32
C LEU A 8 1.37 5.32 7.69
N VAL A 9 0.28 4.88 8.31
CA VAL A 9 -0.62 3.84 7.77
C VAL A 9 -1.89 4.48 7.20
N LEU A 10 -2.31 4.04 6.03
CA LEU A 10 -3.45 4.59 5.29
C LEU A 10 -4.54 3.53 5.13
N VAL A 11 -5.79 3.97 4.98
CA VAL A 11 -6.94 3.13 4.64
C VAL A 11 -7.62 3.74 3.42
N ASN A 12 -8.07 2.89 2.50
CA ASN A 12 -8.64 3.27 1.21
C ASN A 12 -7.69 4.14 0.37
N SER A 13 -6.39 3.79 0.39
CA SER A 13 -5.34 4.54 -0.30
C SER A 13 -5.23 4.14 -1.78
N PRO A 14 -4.50 4.93 -2.59
CA PRO A 14 -4.08 4.54 -3.95
C PRO A 14 -3.65 3.07 -4.04
N ASN A 15 -3.94 2.43 -5.17
CA ASN A 15 -3.61 1.03 -5.48
C ASN A 15 -4.16 -0.06 -4.54
N THR A 16 -5.24 0.21 -3.78
CA THR A 16 -5.79 -0.78 -2.82
C THR A 16 -7.25 -1.14 -3.05
N THR A 17 -7.96 -0.41 -3.91
CA THR A 17 -9.42 -0.53 -4.04
C THR A 17 -9.81 -1.34 -5.26
N THR A 18 -10.58 -2.40 -5.06
CA THR A 18 -11.11 -3.24 -6.13
C THR A 18 -12.51 -2.77 -6.49
N PRO A 19 -12.75 -2.14 -7.66
CA PRO A 19 -14.03 -1.49 -7.95
C PRO A 19 -15.16 -2.48 -8.24
N TRP A 20 -14.85 -3.73 -8.62
CA TRP A 20 -15.81 -4.83 -8.81
C TRP A 20 -16.00 -5.72 -7.56
N GLY A 21 -15.53 -5.26 -6.39
CA GLY A 21 -15.61 -6.00 -5.13
C GLY A 21 -16.35 -5.24 -4.02
N SER A 22 -16.60 -5.91 -2.90
CA SER A 22 -17.19 -5.26 -1.73
C SER A 22 -16.19 -4.29 -1.10
N LEU A 23 -16.49 -2.99 -1.13
CA LEU A 23 -15.66 -1.96 -0.50
C LEU A 23 -15.42 -2.27 0.99
N ILE A 24 -16.48 -2.67 1.72
CA ILE A 24 -16.40 -3.06 3.13
C ILE A 24 -15.33 -4.15 3.33
N ARG A 25 -15.37 -5.20 2.52
CA ARG A 25 -14.38 -6.28 2.60
C ARG A 25 -12.95 -5.80 2.31
N SER A 26 -12.76 -4.91 1.34
CA SER A 26 -11.47 -4.27 1.09
C SER A 26 -10.98 -3.49 2.31
N LEU A 27 -11.84 -2.68 2.92
CA LEU A 27 -11.51 -1.91 4.12
C LEU A 27 -11.13 -2.81 5.29
N GLU A 28 -11.85 -3.91 5.51
CA GLU A 28 -11.49 -4.85 6.57
C GLU A 28 -10.14 -5.56 6.31
N HIS A 29 -9.84 -5.90 5.05
CA HIS A 29 -8.52 -6.46 4.72
C HIS A 29 -7.41 -5.45 5.03
N GLN A 30 -7.58 -4.18 4.63
CA GLN A 30 -6.63 -3.11 4.91
C GLN A 30 -6.47 -2.87 6.42
N ALA A 31 -7.57 -2.84 7.18
CA ALA A 31 -7.52 -2.74 8.64
C ALA A 31 -6.74 -3.90 9.28
N ARG A 32 -6.90 -5.13 8.77
CA ARG A 32 -6.12 -6.29 9.24
C ARG A 32 -4.62 -6.15 8.92
N VAL A 33 -4.24 -5.55 7.80
CA VAL A 33 -2.84 -5.25 7.46
C VAL A 33 -2.29 -4.17 8.39
N ASN A 34 -2.99 -3.04 8.51
CA ASN A 34 -2.58 -1.92 9.37
C ASN A 34 -2.43 -2.37 10.83
N ARG A 35 -3.33 -3.22 11.34
CA ARG A 35 -3.21 -3.80 12.68
C ARG A 35 -1.91 -4.57 12.88
N LYS A 36 -1.40 -5.30 11.87
CA LYS A 36 -0.12 -6.03 11.99
C LYS A 36 1.05 -5.06 12.11
N ILE A 37 1.07 -4.02 11.27
CA ILE A 37 2.09 -2.98 11.27
C ILE A 37 2.09 -2.24 12.61
N ILE A 38 0.92 -1.79 13.07
CA ILE A 38 0.78 -1.09 14.37
C ILE A 38 1.21 -1.98 15.54
N ARG A 39 0.87 -3.28 15.52
CA ARG A 39 1.32 -4.22 16.56
C ARG A 39 2.84 -4.41 16.54
N HIS A 40 3.45 -4.42 15.37
CA HIS A 40 4.89 -4.49 15.20
C HIS A 40 5.56 -3.23 15.76
N ILE A 41 5.12 -2.04 15.33
CA ILE A 41 5.56 -0.74 15.86
C ILE A 41 5.45 -0.73 17.38
N ARG A 42 4.27 -1.01 17.94
CA ARG A 42 4.06 -1.05 19.41
C ARG A 42 5.02 -1.99 20.13
N LYS A 43 5.34 -3.14 19.53
CA LYS A 43 6.28 -4.10 20.14
C LYS A 43 7.71 -3.56 20.12
N SER A 44 8.14 -2.99 18.99
CA SER A 44 9.47 -2.41 18.83
C SER A 44 9.65 -1.15 19.68
N SER A 45 8.62 -0.32 19.79
CA SER A 45 8.63 0.91 20.59
C SER A 45 8.80 0.68 22.10
N LYS A 46 8.57 -0.54 22.59
CA LYS A 46 8.90 -0.90 23.99
C LYS A 46 10.40 -0.92 24.25
N LYS A 47 11.21 -1.19 23.22
CA LYS A 47 12.68 -1.19 23.29
C LYS A 47 13.25 0.16 22.91
N ASP A 48 12.64 0.83 21.94
CA ASP A 48 13.05 2.15 21.47
C ASP A 48 11.83 3.05 21.19
N PRO A 49 11.54 4.04 22.04
CA PRO A 49 10.42 4.96 21.83
C PRO A 49 10.44 5.73 20.50
N SER A 50 11.62 5.90 19.88
CA SER A 50 11.81 6.58 18.60
C SER A 50 11.74 5.66 17.37
N TYR A 51 11.35 4.40 17.57
CA TYR A 51 11.26 3.41 16.50
C TYR A 51 10.34 3.85 15.35
N THR A 52 10.86 3.75 14.12
CA THR A 52 10.10 4.01 12.89
C THR A 52 10.21 2.85 11.92
N ILE A 53 9.15 2.65 11.13
CA ILE A 53 9.14 1.73 10.00
C ILE A 53 8.47 2.39 8.79
N GLU A 54 9.01 2.15 7.60
CA GLU A 54 8.48 2.60 6.32
C GLU A 54 8.82 1.59 5.22
N PRO A 55 8.05 1.51 4.11
CA PRO A 55 8.39 0.62 3.02
C PRO A 55 9.74 1.02 2.41
N ARG A 56 10.49 0.03 1.94
CA ARG A 56 11.66 0.29 1.10
C ARG A 56 11.22 0.95 -0.21
N PRO A 57 11.88 2.02 -0.68
CA PRO A 57 11.50 2.71 -1.92
C PRO A 57 11.36 1.77 -3.12
N GLU A 58 12.30 0.84 -3.30
CA GLU A 58 12.28 -0.13 -4.41
C GLU A 58 11.09 -1.10 -4.32
N LYS A 59 10.58 -1.39 -3.12
CA LYS A 59 9.41 -2.25 -2.92
C LYS A 59 8.12 -1.51 -3.25
N GLU A 60 8.03 -0.23 -2.90
CA GLU A 60 6.90 0.62 -3.25
C GLU A 60 6.79 0.87 -4.76
N ILE A 61 7.93 1.19 -5.39
CA ILE A 61 8.02 1.36 -6.85
C ILE A 61 7.62 0.05 -7.54
N GLY A 62 8.26 -1.06 -7.17
CA GLY A 62 7.96 -2.37 -7.76
C GLY A 62 6.50 -2.80 -7.55
N TRP A 63 5.89 -2.49 -6.41
CA TRP A 63 4.47 -2.71 -6.19
C TRP A 63 3.64 -1.91 -7.20
N THR A 64 3.84 -0.59 -7.26
CA THR A 64 3.11 0.32 -8.14
C THR A 64 3.25 -0.05 -9.62
N GLU A 65 4.46 -0.30 -10.08
CA GLU A 65 4.76 -0.65 -11.47
C GLU A 65 4.16 -2.01 -11.86
N SER A 66 4.15 -2.99 -10.95
CA SER A 66 3.60 -4.31 -11.24
C SER A 66 2.10 -4.31 -11.55
N MET A 67 1.36 -3.28 -11.12
CA MET A 67 -0.10 -3.17 -11.36
C MET A 67 -0.44 -2.54 -12.69
N GLN A 68 0.39 -1.64 -13.21
CA GLN A 68 0.04 -0.82 -14.39
C GLN A 68 -0.28 -1.68 -15.62
N PRO A 69 0.50 -2.72 -15.99
CA PRO A 69 0.17 -3.59 -17.11
C PRO A 69 -1.17 -4.33 -16.94
N GLU A 70 -1.59 -4.63 -15.72
CA GLU A 70 -2.85 -5.30 -15.45
C GLU A 70 -4.03 -4.31 -15.44
N LEU A 71 -3.84 -3.10 -14.91
CA LEU A 71 -4.82 -2.02 -14.95
C LEU A 71 -5.19 -1.65 -16.40
N GLU A 72 -4.22 -1.69 -17.31
CA GLU A 72 -4.39 -1.46 -18.74
C GLU A 72 -5.27 -2.51 -19.44
N LYS A 73 -5.41 -3.71 -18.88
CA LYS A 73 -6.24 -4.79 -19.44
C LYS A 73 -7.70 -4.71 -18.98
N LEU A 74 -8.00 -3.90 -17.97
CA LEU A 74 -9.34 -3.80 -17.42
C LEU A 74 -10.26 -3.03 -18.37
N ALA A 75 -11.56 -3.35 -18.34
CA ALA A 75 -12.58 -2.56 -19.05
C ALA A 75 -12.62 -1.09 -18.61
N THR A 76 -12.13 -0.79 -17.39
CA THR A 76 -11.96 0.57 -16.90
C THR A 76 -10.67 1.24 -17.39
N SER A 77 -9.90 0.64 -18.29
CA SER A 77 -8.76 1.35 -18.90
C SER A 77 -9.28 2.46 -19.82
N PRO A 78 -8.62 3.64 -19.86
CA PRO A 78 -8.93 4.70 -20.82
C PRO A 78 -8.91 4.25 -22.29
N LYS A 79 -8.29 3.10 -22.59
CA LYS A 79 -8.31 2.48 -23.93
C LYS A 79 -9.71 2.03 -24.37
N TYR A 80 -10.59 1.69 -23.43
CA TYR A 80 -11.89 1.08 -23.71
C TYR A 80 -13.08 1.96 -23.32
N GLY A 81 -12.86 3.13 -22.71
CA GLY A 81 -13.94 3.98 -22.20
C GLY A 81 -13.48 5.40 -21.85
N PRO A 82 -14.40 6.27 -21.39
CA PRO A 82 -14.08 7.65 -21.08
C PRO A 82 -13.09 7.77 -19.92
N ALA A 83 -12.31 8.84 -19.92
CA ALA A 83 -11.46 9.21 -18.79
C ALA A 83 -12.29 9.33 -17.50
N PHE A 84 -11.74 8.87 -16.39
CA PHE A 84 -12.39 8.88 -15.08
C PHE A 84 -11.50 9.56 -14.04
N TYR A 85 -12.08 9.97 -12.92
CA TYR A 85 -11.44 10.83 -11.91
C TYR A 85 -10.29 10.16 -11.11
N TYR A 86 -9.94 8.91 -11.42
CA TYR A 86 -8.80 8.18 -10.81
C TYR A 86 -7.55 8.17 -11.69
N LEU A 87 -7.57 8.87 -12.83
CA LEU A 87 -6.41 9.02 -13.70
C LEU A 87 -5.51 10.15 -13.21
N ASN A 88 -4.20 9.91 -13.22
CA ASN A 88 -3.22 10.99 -13.04
C ASN A 88 -3.03 11.79 -14.34
N SER A 89 -2.18 12.82 -14.31
CA SER A 89 -1.83 13.64 -15.48
C SER A 89 -1.21 12.88 -16.64
N LYS A 90 -0.72 11.66 -16.40
CA LYS A 90 -0.17 10.74 -17.42
C LYS A 90 -1.20 9.74 -17.93
N GLY A 91 -2.47 9.85 -17.52
CA GLY A 91 -3.54 8.93 -17.90
C GLY A 91 -3.47 7.56 -17.23
N GLN A 92 -2.67 7.40 -16.17
CA GLN A 92 -2.52 6.15 -15.44
C GLN A 92 -3.54 6.06 -14.30
N ASN A 93 -4.16 4.90 -14.13
CA ASN A 93 -4.97 4.62 -12.96
C ASN A 93 -4.07 4.44 -11.73
N THR A 94 -4.28 5.25 -10.70
CA THR A 94 -3.50 5.21 -9.46
C THR A 94 -4.30 4.69 -8.27
N PHE A 95 -5.59 4.40 -8.45
CA PHE A 95 -6.47 4.08 -7.33
C PHE A 95 -6.80 2.59 -7.23
N PHE A 96 -6.98 1.93 -8.38
CA PHE A 96 -7.50 0.58 -8.39
C PHE A 96 -6.44 -0.49 -8.09
N TRP A 97 -6.91 -1.55 -7.46
CA TRP A 97 -6.24 -2.83 -7.36
C TRP A 97 -6.76 -3.75 -8.48
N PRO A 98 -5.92 -4.16 -9.46
CA PRO A 98 -6.39 -4.81 -10.69
C PRO A 98 -6.79 -6.29 -10.51
N TRP A 99 -6.49 -6.89 -9.36
CA TRP A 99 -6.75 -8.31 -9.11
C TRP A 99 -7.94 -8.54 -8.16
N PRO A 100 -8.38 -9.79 -7.94
CA PRO A 100 -9.39 -10.08 -6.93
C PRO A 100 -8.96 -9.72 -5.50
N GLN A 101 -9.91 -9.38 -4.64
CA GLN A 101 -9.67 -9.08 -3.21
C GLN A 101 -9.01 -10.26 -2.45
N ARG A 102 -9.23 -11.51 -2.89
CA ARG A 102 -8.55 -12.68 -2.32
C ARG A 102 -7.05 -12.67 -2.61
N TYR A 103 -6.62 -12.14 -3.76
CA TYR A 103 -5.21 -11.98 -4.09
C TYR A 103 -4.57 -10.89 -3.25
N TYR A 104 -5.27 -9.77 -3.04
CA TYR A 104 -4.83 -8.72 -2.09
C TYR A 104 -4.62 -9.31 -0.69
N TRP A 105 -5.61 -10.06 -0.18
CA TRP A 105 -5.47 -10.77 1.09
C TRP A 105 -4.28 -11.70 1.08
N TRP A 106 -4.09 -12.52 0.04
CA TRP A 106 -2.97 -13.46 -0.03
C TRP A 106 -1.61 -12.77 -0.02
N LYS A 107 -1.44 -11.67 -0.79
CA LYS A 107 -0.21 -10.86 -0.82
C LYS A 107 0.11 -10.22 0.53
N THR A 108 -0.91 -9.87 1.31
CA THR A 108 -0.77 -9.10 2.56
C THR A 108 -1.09 -9.90 3.83
N ARG A 109 -1.36 -11.22 3.70
CA ARG A 109 -1.73 -12.08 4.82
C ARG A 109 -0.61 -12.25 5.84
N LYS A 110 0.66 -12.10 5.41
CA LYS A 110 1.83 -12.08 6.29
C LYS A 110 2.51 -10.71 6.18
N LEU A 111 2.98 -10.19 7.32
CA LEU A 111 3.85 -9.03 7.33
C LEU A 111 5.28 -9.53 7.10
N ASN A 112 5.90 -9.13 5.99
CA ASN A 112 7.30 -9.43 5.69
C ASN A 112 8.14 -8.20 6.04
N ILE A 113 8.87 -8.26 7.16
CA ILE A 113 9.69 -7.14 7.63
C ILE A 113 10.82 -6.81 6.63
N GLY A 114 11.27 -7.77 5.84
CA GLY A 114 12.30 -7.53 4.81
C GLY A 114 11.88 -6.53 3.72
N ASP A 115 10.58 -6.26 3.55
CA ASP A 115 10.09 -5.26 2.61
C ASP A 115 10.10 -3.82 3.18
N TYR A 116 10.55 -3.65 4.42
CA TYR A 116 10.56 -2.38 5.14
C TYR A 116 11.97 -1.97 5.57
N VAL A 117 12.16 -0.67 5.75
CA VAL A 117 13.28 -0.10 6.49
C VAL A 117 12.80 0.17 7.92
N GLU A 118 13.53 -0.37 8.89
CA GLU A 118 13.33 -0.12 10.31
C GLU A 118 14.44 0.82 10.79
N ARG A 119 14.10 1.87 11.54
CA ARG A 119 15.09 2.75 12.18
C ARG A 119 14.81 2.82 13.68
N CYS A 120 15.89 2.79 14.44
CA CYS A 120 15.95 3.00 15.89
C CYS A 120 16.82 4.26 16.12
N GLY A 121 16.53 5.09 17.13
CA GLY A 121 17.03 6.47 17.30
C GLY A 121 18.55 6.65 17.21
N LEU A 122 19.11 7.84 17.00
CA LEU A 122 18.58 9.20 16.85
C LEU A 122 18.82 9.65 15.39
N HIS A 123 17.88 10.42 14.82
CA HIS A 123 18.27 11.47 13.88
C HIS A 123 19.16 12.46 14.64
N LYS A 124 20.47 12.18 14.72
CA LYS A 124 21.49 13.21 14.89
C LYS A 124 21.81 13.69 13.48
N GLU A 125 20.94 14.51 12.92
CA GLU A 125 21.37 15.43 11.87
C GLU A 125 21.56 16.77 12.56
N LEU A 126 22.84 17.16 12.65
CA LEU A 126 23.33 18.50 13.00
C LEU A 126 22.96 19.49 11.89
#